data_AF-A0A5J4UQX7-F1
#
_entry.id   AF-A0A5J4UQX7-F1
#
_cell.length_a   1.000
_cell.length_b   1.000
_cell.length_c   1.000
_cell.angle_alpha   90.00
_cell.angle_beta   90.00
_cell.angle_gamma   90.00
#
_symmetry.space_group_name_H-M   'P 1'
#
loop_
_entity.id
_entity.type
_entity.pdbx_description
1 polymer ?
#
loop_
_entity_poly.entity_id
_entity_poly.type
_entity_poly.pdbx_seq_one_letter_code
_entity_poly.pdbx_strand_id
1 'polypeptide(L)'
;MDGSIRIGDSGFVKQIINDEQSTTFGTKIYTAAEVWTQKKPEFCSDIFSVGVIAQELLTDHHPFEADTEIASIEKIKNGQAIELPNFVPIQLKNLINAMINSNPKKRPTIKQLMDIPLIKQNLKQQEEKEKMKQMQGKGQQLSSQSAQGSPRNRQNQSISQQPAPNSNSAHVSPRNSQNVTVSQQPISNDVPTPQTNKINYQSQIYTTCKIPVGPIEYTPEISNTEDVLVNDNTFQLISTNLTTILFDPILKNGIFRLEIINEMKLQDVGICEDSIHFDVNESPWLKDMDKKVQYHFNGTLSHKDDQIKGNAKFEQNNCHIALELNLSNQQQNSLTFFVQGKEQPNYIINIPNSVRFWVCLVYNDSQFTISKFERIQYPKAKHPNGSRGWEFGSEWKLIEKDSRQKIEAALMN
;
A
#
# COMPACT_ATOMS: atom_id res chain seq x y z
N MET A 1 6.89 12.36 -10.67
CA MET A 1 5.79 12.40 -11.68
C MET A 1 4.49 12.73 -10.97
N ASP A 2 3.48 13.28 -11.64
CA ASP A 2 2.25 13.83 -11.04
C ASP A 2 1.19 12.78 -10.63
N GLY A 3 1.49 11.48 -10.82
CA GLY A 3 0.58 10.37 -10.53
C GLY A 3 -0.55 10.21 -11.54
N SER A 4 -0.50 10.89 -12.69
CA SER A 4 -1.48 10.72 -13.76
C SER A 4 -1.27 9.42 -14.53
N ILE A 5 -2.35 8.66 -14.76
CA ILE A 5 -2.32 7.51 -15.66
C ILE A 5 -2.38 8.05 -17.10
N ARG A 6 -1.41 7.65 -17.92
CA ARG A 6 -1.34 7.99 -19.34
C ARG A 6 -1.16 6.70 -20.12
N ILE A 7 -1.80 6.61 -21.29
CA ILE A 7 -1.56 5.50 -22.20
C ILE A 7 -0.14 5.69 -22.77
N GLY A 8 0.73 4.71 -22.51
CA GLY A 8 2.06 4.64 -23.11
C GLY A 8 2.04 3.85 -24.41
N ASP A 9 3.06 4.03 -25.23
CA ASP A 9 3.34 3.21 -26.42
C ASP A 9 2.25 3.19 -27.51
N SER A 10 2.05 4.32 -28.20
CA SER A 10 1.18 4.40 -29.39
C SER A 10 1.80 3.76 -30.65
N GLY A 11 2.92 3.04 -30.55
CA GLY A 11 3.63 2.43 -31.69
C GLY A 11 2.80 1.40 -32.45
N PHE A 12 1.70 0.92 -31.86
CA PHE A 12 0.83 -0.14 -32.37
C PHE A 12 -0.45 0.36 -33.05
N VAL A 13 -0.70 1.66 -33.13
CA VAL A 13 -1.91 2.23 -33.78
C VAL A 13 -1.80 2.22 -35.33
N LYS A 14 -1.00 1.32 -35.91
CA LYS A 14 -0.90 1.19 -37.37
C LYS A 14 -2.11 0.42 -37.93
N GLN A 15 -2.85 1.16 -38.75
CA GLN A 15 -3.87 0.78 -39.71
C GLN A 15 -3.82 -0.70 -40.11
N ILE A 16 -4.86 -1.46 -39.71
CA ILE A 16 -5.11 -2.85 -40.12
C ILE A 16 -5.39 -2.85 -41.63
N ILE A 17 -4.34 -2.89 -42.44
CA ILE A 17 -4.41 -3.17 -43.87
C ILE A 17 -3.30 -4.19 -44.15
N ASN A 18 -3.76 -5.41 -44.44
CA ASN A 18 -3.07 -6.48 -45.14
C ASN A 18 -1.59 -6.69 -44.79
N ASP A 19 -1.31 -7.68 -43.94
CA ASP A 19 -0.39 -8.74 -44.34
C ASP A 19 -0.48 -9.94 -43.38
N GLU A 20 -0.50 -11.13 -43.98
CA GLU A 20 -0.74 -12.42 -43.34
C GLU A 20 0.37 -12.91 -42.40
N GLN A 21 1.35 -12.08 -42.04
CA GLN A 21 2.41 -12.41 -41.09
C GLN A 21 2.82 -11.24 -40.19
N SER A 22 1.84 -10.60 -39.55
CA SER A 22 2.14 -9.70 -38.42
C SER A 22 2.50 -10.53 -37.19
N THR A 23 3.79 -10.68 -36.97
CA THR A 23 4.42 -11.14 -35.73
C THR A 23 3.70 -10.50 -34.54
N THR A 24 3.06 -11.32 -33.72
CA THR A 24 2.22 -10.88 -32.59
C THR A 24 3.10 -10.27 -31.50
N PHE A 25 3.44 -8.99 -31.64
CA PHE A 25 4.17 -8.22 -30.63
C PHE A 25 3.16 -7.47 -29.77
N GLY A 26 2.82 -8.11 -28.65
CA GLY A 26 1.96 -7.65 -27.56
C GLY A 26 1.84 -8.79 -26.54
N THR A 27 1.63 -8.49 -25.26
CA THR A 27 1.52 -9.53 -24.23
C THR A 27 0.24 -10.34 -24.46
N LYS A 28 0.37 -11.53 -25.04
CA LYS A 28 -0.72 -12.32 -25.64
C LYS A 28 -1.88 -12.64 -24.69
N ILE A 29 -1.62 -12.68 -23.40
CA ILE A 29 -2.61 -13.00 -22.36
C ILE A 29 -3.66 -11.89 -22.14
N TYR A 30 -3.43 -10.66 -22.64
CA TYR A 30 -4.44 -9.59 -22.60
C TYR A 30 -5.34 -9.54 -23.84
N THR A 31 -5.07 -10.40 -24.83
CA THR A 31 -5.75 -10.40 -26.12
C THR A 31 -7.08 -11.17 -26.06
N ALA A 32 -8.16 -10.50 -26.43
CA ALA A 32 -9.51 -11.06 -26.40
C ALA A 32 -9.68 -12.28 -27.33
N ALA A 33 -10.58 -13.20 -26.95
CA ALA A 33 -10.83 -14.46 -27.66
C ALA A 33 -11.13 -14.27 -29.16
N GLU A 34 -11.90 -13.24 -29.51
CA GLU A 34 -12.26 -12.95 -30.90
C GLU A 34 -11.06 -12.58 -31.77
N VAL A 35 -10.01 -11.95 -31.21
CA VAL A 35 -8.80 -11.57 -31.97
C VAL A 35 -8.05 -12.82 -32.43
N TRP A 36 -8.07 -13.89 -31.63
CA TRP A 36 -7.47 -15.18 -32.00
C TRP A 36 -8.23 -15.91 -33.11
N THR A 37 -9.55 -15.71 -33.19
CA THR A 37 -10.43 -16.43 -34.14
C THR A 37 -10.67 -15.66 -35.43
N GLN A 38 -10.83 -14.34 -35.35
CA GLN A 38 -11.16 -13.44 -36.46
C GLN A 38 -9.94 -12.70 -37.00
N LYS A 39 -8.78 -12.79 -36.33
CA LYS A 39 -7.53 -12.09 -36.65
C LYS A 39 -7.68 -10.57 -36.81
N LYS A 40 -8.70 -9.98 -36.17
CA LYS A 40 -9.01 -8.56 -36.26
C LYS A 40 -9.42 -8.03 -34.88
N PRO A 41 -8.65 -7.11 -34.27
CA PRO A 41 -9.07 -6.42 -33.06
C PRO A 41 -10.17 -5.39 -33.37
N GLU A 42 -11.13 -5.26 -32.45
CA GLU A 42 -12.20 -4.27 -32.49
C GLU A 42 -12.24 -3.47 -31.18
N PHE A 43 -13.05 -2.40 -31.11
CA PHE A 43 -13.21 -1.61 -29.89
C PHE A 43 -13.63 -2.44 -28.67
N CYS A 44 -14.41 -3.50 -28.88
CA CYS A 44 -14.82 -4.40 -27.81
C CYS A 44 -13.66 -5.27 -27.30
N SER A 45 -12.61 -5.48 -28.09
CA SER A 45 -11.38 -6.15 -27.70
C SER A 45 -10.58 -5.30 -26.71
N ASP A 46 -10.53 -3.98 -26.90
CA ASP A 46 -9.91 -3.06 -25.93
C ASP A 46 -10.67 -3.08 -24.59
N ILE A 47 -12.00 -3.13 -24.62
CA ILE A 47 -12.81 -3.26 -23.39
C ILE A 47 -12.46 -4.54 -22.61
N PHE A 48 -12.20 -5.64 -23.32
CA PHE A 48 -11.76 -6.88 -22.69
C PHE A 48 -10.39 -6.70 -22.03
N SER A 49 -9.40 -6.14 -22.74
CA SER A 49 -8.06 -5.92 -22.19
C SER A 49 -8.10 -4.99 -20.96
N VAL A 50 -8.91 -3.93 -20.99
CA VAL A 50 -9.13 -3.07 -19.81
C VAL A 50 -9.79 -3.84 -18.67
N GLY A 51 -10.74 -4.73 -18.96
CA GLY A 51 -11.37 -5.59 -17.95
C GLY A 51 -10.40 -6.56 -17.30
N VAL A 52 -9.49 -7.13 -18.11
CA VAL A 52 -8.39 -7.99 -17.64
C VAL A 52 -7.47 -7.22 -16.71
N ILE A 53 -7.02 -6.03 -17.13
CA ILE A 53 -6.18 -5.15 -16.32
C ILE A 53 -6.92 -4.73 -15.04
N ALA A 54 -8.21 -4.39 -15.12
CA ALA A 54 -8.99 -3.98 -13.95
C ALA A 54 -9.11 -5.09 -12.91
N GLN A 55 -9.36 -6.33 -13.34
CA GLN A 55 -9.34 -7.47 -12.43
C GLN A 55 -7.94 -7.71 -11.88
N GLU A 56 -6.92 -7.72 -12.73
CA GLU A 56 -5.53 -7.93 -12.31
C GLU A 56 -5.08 -6.89 -11.28
N LEU A 57 -5.43 -5.61 -11.46
CA LEU A 57 -5.17 -4.57 -10.47
C LEU A 57 -5.90 -4.77 -9.14
N LEU A 58 -7.05 -5.46 -9.15
CA LEU A 58 -7.81 -5.76 -7.94
C LEU A 58 -7.34 -7.03 -7.24
N THR A 59 -6.86 -8.01 -8.00
CA THR A 59 -6.57 -9.36 -7.49
C THR A 59 -5.09 -9.70 -7.48
N ASP A 60 -4.24 -8.88 -8.09
CA ASP A 60 -2.81 -9.13 -8.35
C ASP A 60 -2.55 -10.44 -9.12
N HIS A 61 -3.58 -10.93 -9.80
CA HIS A 61 -3.60 -12.19 -10.53
C HIS A 61 -4.29 -11.99 -11.87
N HIS A 62 -3.67 -12.48 -12.94
CA HIS A 62 -4.30 -12.45 -14.26
C HIS A 62 -5.59 -13.29 -14.23
N PRO A 63 -6.74 -12.81 -14.72
CA PRO A 63 -8.02 -13.52 -14.64
C PRO A 63 -7.99 -14.92 -15.23
N PHE A 64 -7.10 -15.13 -16.20
CA PHE A 64 -6.95 -16.38 -16.94
C PHE A 64 -5.60 -17.07 -16.67
N GLU A 65 -4.94 -16.75 -15.55
CA GLU A 65 -3.64 -17.31 -15.19
C GLU A 65 -3.63 -18.86 -15.22
N ALA A 66 -2.59 -19.44 -15.79
CA ALA A 66 -2.32 -20.87 -15.84
C ALA A 66 -0.81 -21.11 -15.91
N ASP A 67 -0.38 -22.35 -15.70
CA ASP A 67 1.05 -22.75 -15.65
C ASP A 67 1.83 -22.42 -16.93
N THR A 68 1.13 -22.22 -18.06
CA THR A 68 1.74 -21.82 -19.33
C THR A 68 0.93 -20.72 -20.02
N GLU A 69 1.61 -19.93 -20.87
CA GLU A 69 0.96 -18.91 -21.72
C GLU A 69 -0.14 -19.54 -22.59
N ILE A 70 0.13 -20.72 -23.16
CA ILE A 70 -0.83 -21.44 -24.02
C ILE A 70 -2.08 -21.82 -23.23
N ALA A 71 -1.92 -22.38 -22.02
CA ALA A 71 -3.05 -22.70 -21.16
C ALA A 71 -3.85 -21.46 -20.74
N SER A 72 -3.17 -20.32 -20.56
CA SER A 72 -3.83 -19.04 -20.26
C SER A 72 -4.67 -18.56 -21.45
N ILE A 73 -4.13 -18.67 -22.68
CA ILE A 73 -4.84 -18.37 -23.92
C ILE A 73 -6.07 -19.29 -24.10
N GLU A 74 -5.95 -20.57 -23.75
CA GLU A 74 -7.09 -21.50 -23.79
C GLU A 74 -8.18 -21.10 -22.79
N LYS A 75 -7.82 -20.70 -21.57
CA LYS A 75 -8.79 -20.17 -20.59
C LYS A 75 -9.48 -18.91 -21.09
N ILE A 76 -8.77 -17.99 -21.75
CA ILE A 76 -9.35 -16.79 -22.38
C ILE A 76 -10.38 -17.19 -23.44
N LYS A 77 -10.01 -18.09 -24.36
CA LYS A 77 -10.90 -18.58 -25.42
C LYS A 77 -12.15 -19.24 -24.86
N ASN A 78 -12.02 -19.95 -23.75
CA ASN A 78 -13.11 -20.67 -23.09
C ASN A 78 -13.89 -19.83 -22.07
N GLY A 79 -13.49 -18.58 -21.80
CA GLY A 79 -14.15 -17.73 -20.81
C GLY A 79 -13.96 -18.17 -19.37
N GLN A 80 -12.90 -18.91 -19.07
CA GLN A 80 -12.62 -19.48 -17.76
C GLN A 80 -11.84 -18.48 -16.90
N ALA A 81 -12.46 -17.33 -16.64
CA ALA A 81 -11.92 -16.32 -15.74
C ALA A 81 -12.07 -16.78 -14.29
N ILE A 82 -11.06 -16.47 -13.47
CA ILE A 82 -11.11 -16.60 -12.01
C ILE A 82 -12.18 -15.64 -11.49
N GLU A 83 -13.02 -16.11 -10.58
CA GLU A 83 -14.05 -15.26 -9.97
C GLU A 83 -13.44 -14.18 -9.09
N LEU A 84 -13.99 -12.97 -9.18
CA LEU A 84 -13.56 -11.85 -8.34
C LEU A 84 -13.85 -12.12 -6.85
N PRO A 85 -12.89 -11.88 -5.94
CA PRO A 85 -13.02 -12.15 -4.50
C PRO A 85 -14.15 -11.37 -3.82
N ASN A 86 -14.66 -11.86 -2.69
CA ASN A 86 -15.78 -11.25 -1.95
C ASN A 86 -15.53 -9.83 -1.41
N PHE A 87 -14.27 -9.39 -1.28
CA PHE A 87 -13.98 -8.00 -0.92
C PHE A 87 -14.32 -7.02 -2.05
N VAL A 88 -14.37 -7.49 -3.31
CA VAL A 88 -14.72 -6.63 -4.45
C VAL A 88 -16.22 -6.34 -4.38
N PRO A 89 -16.64 -5.06 -4.35
CA PRO A 89 -18.05 -4.70 -4.33
C PRO A 89 -18.81 -5.32 -5.50
N ILE A 90 -20.01 -5.85 -5.24
CA ILE A 90 -20.80 -6.59 -6.24
C ILE A 90 -21.03 -5.79 -7.54
N GLN A 91 -21.19 -4.48 -7.44
CA GLN A 91 -21.34 -3.59 -8.59
C GLN A 91 -20.09 -3.56 -9.48
N LEU A 92 -18.90 -3.57 -8.85
CA LEU A 92 -17.62 -3.61 -9.54
C LEU A 92 -17.34 -5.01 -10.11
N LYS A 93 -17.74 -6.08 -9.40
CA LYS A 93 -17.69 -7.45 -9.94
C LYS A 93 -18.50 -7.60 -11.22
N ASN A 94 -19.75 -7.13 -11.18
CA ASN A 94 -20.65 -7.21 -12.33
C ASN A 94 -20.11 -6.44 -13.52
N LEU A 95 -19.52 -5.27 -13.27
CA LEU A 95 -18.89 -4.46 -14.30
C LEU A 95 -17.71 -5.18 -14.96
N ILE A 96 -16.77 -5.68 -14.17
CA ILE A 96 -15.57 -6.35 -14.68
C ILE A 96 -15.94 -7.64 -15.40
N ASN A 97 -16.83 -8.46 -14.84
CA ASN A 97 -17.34 -9.66 -15.49
C ASN A 97 -18.04 -9.37 -16.83
N ALA A 98 -18.70 -8.21 -16.95
CA ALA A 98 -19.26 -7.77 -18.21
C ALA A 98 -18.17 -7.37 -19.21
N MET A 99 -17.10 -6.72 -18.76
CA MET A 99 -15.96 -6.31 -19.61
C MET A 99 -15.15 -7.52 -20.13
N ILE A 100 -14.89 -8.53 -19.30
CA ILE A 100 -14.13 -9.74 -19.68
C ILE A 100 -15.01 -10.86 -20.28
N ASN A 101 -16.23 -10.55 -20.71
CA ASN A 101 -17.14 -11.55 -21.26
C ASN A 101 -16.59 -12.17 -22.56
N SER A 102 -16.65 -13.49 -22.69
CA SER A 102 -16.20 -14.20 -23.90
C SER A 102 -16.99 -13.81 -25.15
N ASN A 103 -18.25 -13.40 -24.99
CA ASN A 103 -19.04 -12.88 -26.10
C ASN A 103 -18.82 -11.37 -26.22
N PRO A 104 -18.19 -10.87 -27.30
CA PRO A 104 -17.89 -9.45 -27.44
C PRO A 104 -19.14 -8.56 -27.44
N LYS A 105 -20.29 -9.08 -27.90
CA LYS A 105 -21.58 -8.35 -27.93
C LYS A 105 -22.20 -8.17 -26.55
N LYS A 106 -21.75 -8.92 -25.55
CA LYS A 106 -22.20 -8.78 -24.15
C LYS A 106 -21.35 -7.79 -23.36
N ARG A 107 -20.22 -7.33 -23.92
CA ARG A 107 -19.37 -6.32 -23.28
C ARG A 107 -20.02 -4.95 -23.37
N PRO A 108 -19.91 -4.09 -22.34
CA PRO A 108 -20.40 -2.73 -22.40
C PRO A 108 -19.59 -1.92 -23.41
N THR A 109 -20.26 -1.01 -24.11
CA THR A 109 -19.59 0.03 -24.90
C THR A 109 -18.93 1.05 -23.98
N ILE A 110 -17.95 1.80 -24.49
CA ILE A 110 -17.33 2.93 -23.76
C ILE A 110 -18.40 3.90 -23.27
N LYS A 111 -19.41 4.21 -24.09
CA LYS A 111 -20.53 5.09 -23.70
C LYS A 111 -21.27 4.54 -22.48
N GLN A 112 -21.58 3.25 -22.47
CA GLN A 112 -22.24 2.60 -21.33
C GLN A 112 -21.35 2.58 -20.09
N LEU A 113 -20.04 2.33 -20.22
CA LEU A 113 -19.08 2.40 -19.11
C LEU A 113 -19.03 3.80 -18.49
N MET A 114 -18.90 4.83 -19.33
CA MET A 114 -18.88 6.23 -18.89
C MET A 114 -20.21 6.67 -18.27
N ASP A 115 -21.31 5.94 -18.53
CA ASP A 115 -22.62 6.23 -17.95
C ASP A 115 -22.85 5.63 -16.56
N ILE A 116 -21.99 4.71 -16.10
CA ILE A 116 -22.10 4.05 -14.79
C ILE A 116 -21.94 5.07 -13.65
N PRO A 117 -22.85 5.10 -12.65
CA PRO A 117 -22.80 6.08 -11.55
C PRO A 117 -21.45 6.11 -10.82
N LEU A 118 -20.86 4.94 -10.54
CA LEU A 118 -19.55 4.81 -9.89
C LEU A 118 -18.44 5.49 -10.70
N ILE A 119 -18.41 5.27 -12.02
CA ILE A 119 -17.39 5.87 -12.90
C ILE A 119 -17.61 7.39 -12.99
N LYS A 120 -18.85 7.83 -13.23
CA LYS A 120 -19.21 9.25 -13.27
C LYS A 120 -18.82 10.02 -12.01
N GLN A 121 -19.07 9.43 -10.83
CA GLN A 121 -18.74 10.07 -9.56
C GLN A 121 -17.22 10.21 -9.37
N ASN A 122 -16.45 9.17 -9.68
CA ASN A 122 -14.99 9.22 -9.58
C ASN A 122 -14.37 10.22 -10.56
N LEU A 123 -14.87 10.29 -11.81
CA LEU A 123 -14.41 11.27 -12.80
C LEU A 123 -14.66 12.71 -12.33
N LYS A 124 -15.85 13.02 -11.82
CA LYS A 124 -16.17 14.35 -11.27
C LYS A 124 -15.24 14.74 -10.12
N GLN A 125 -14.99 13.83 -9.18
CA GLN A 125 -14.07 14.07 -8.07
C GLN A 125 -12.63 14.31 -8.55
N GLN A 126 -12.21 13.62 -9.61
CA GLN A 126 -10.89 13.81 -10.20
C GLN A 126 -10.76 15.18 -10.89
N GLU A 127 -11.76 15.58 -11.69
CA GLU A 127 -11.82 16.91 -12.31
C GLU A 127 -11.78 18.05 -11.27
N GLU A 128 -12.50 17.90 -10.15
CA GLU A 128 -12.49 18.86 -9.05
C GLU A 128 -11.12 18.94 -8.37
N LYS A 129 -10.47 17.79 -8.13
CA LYS A 129 -9.11 17.74 -7.59
C LYS A 129 -8.10 18.41 -8.52
N GLU A 130 -8.23 18.23 -9.83
CA GLU A 130 -7.37 18.86 -10.83
C GLU A 130 -7.57 20.39 -10.87
N LYS A 131 -8.82 20.86 -10.83
CA LYS A 131 -9.15 22.29 -10.73
C LYS A 131 -8.57 22.93 -9.46
N MET A 132 -8.68 22.25 -8.32
CA MET A 132 -8.12 22.71 -7.04
C MET A 132 -6.59 22.81 -7.09
N LYS A 133 -5.90 21.83 -7.68
CA LYS A 133 -4.45 21.88 -7.89
C LYS A 133 -4.03 23.05 -8.80
N GLN A 134 -4.78 23.31 -9.87
CA GLN A 134 -4.50 24.43 -10.77
C GLN A 134 -4.72 25.81 -10.12
N MET A 135 -5.72 25.94 -9.24
CA MET A 135 -5.95 27.18 -8.48
C MET A 135 -4.85 27.45 -7.43
N GLN A 136 -4.34 26.41 -6.78
CA GLN A 136 -3.23 26.53 -5.83
C GLN A 136 -1.90 26.92 -6.51
N GLY A 137 -1.67 26.45 -7.75
CA GLY A 137 -0.51 26.88 -8.54
C GLY A 137 -0.55 28.35 -9.00
N LYS A 138 -1.75 28.91 -9.22
CA LYS A 138 -1.91 30.34 -9.59
C LYS A 138 -1.81 31.31 -8.41
N GLY A 139 -2.13 30.86 -7.18
CA GLY A 139 -2.02 31.69 -5.97
C GLY A 139 -0.59 32.13 -5.62
N GLN A 140 0.43 31.35 -6.01
CA GLN A 140 1.84 31.70 -5.80
C GLN A 140 2.43 32.65 -6.85
N GLN A 141 1.75 32.85 -7.99
CA GLN A 141 2.17 33.84 -9.01
C GLN A 141 1.58 35.24 -8.80
N LEU A 142 0.45 35.38 -8.10
CA LEU A 142 -0.13 36.70 -7.79
C LEU A 142 0.44 37.35 -6.51
N SER A 143 1.06 36.58 -5.61
CA SER A 143 1.70 37.13 -4.40
C SER A 143 3.10 37.71 -4.64
N SER A 144 3.70 37.51 -5.82
CA SER A 144 5.02 38.07 -6.18
C SER A 144 4.95 39.38 -6.97
N GLN A 145 3.75 39.89 -7.30
CA GLN A 145 3.58 41.16 -8.04
C GLN A 145 2.89 42.28 -7.25
N SER A 146 2.48 42.06 -5.99
CA SER A 146 1.79 43.08 -5.17
C SER A 146 2.68 43.76 -4.12
N ALA A 147 3.98 43.47 -4.07
CA ALA A 147 4.93 44.09 -3.15
C ALA A 147 5.77 45.19 -3.83
N GLN A 148 5.14 46.14 -4.52
CA GLN A 148 5.76 47.44 -4.82
C GLN A 148 4.68 48.47 -5.19
N GLY A 149 4.46 49.45 -4.30
CA GLY A 149 3.79 50.70 -4.63
C GLY A 149 2.61 51.08 -3.72
N SER A 150 2.88 51.77 -2.61
CA SER A 150 2.53 53.19 -2.44
C SER A 150 2.44 53.64 -0.96
N PRO A 151 2.69 54.92 -0.67
CA PRO A 151 2.97 55.41 0.68
C PRO A 151 1.75 55.98 1.41
N ARG A 152 1.87 55.90 2.75
CA ARG A 152 1.21 56.64 3.84
C ARG A 152 0.34 57.85 3.45
N ASN A 153 -0.88 57.88 4.02
CA ASN A 153 -1.37 59.09 4.67
C ASN A 153 -2.16 58.78 5.94
N ARG A 154 -1.74 59.40 7.04
CA ARG A 154 -2.46 59.48 8.33
C ARG A 154 -3.40 60.66 8.26
N GLN A 155 -4.62 60.51 8.76
CA GLN A 155 -5.30 61.55 9.53
C GLN A 155 -6.32 60.92 10.48
N ASN A 156 -6.08 61.14 11.77
CA ASN A 156 -7.07 61.00 12.84
C ASN A 156 -7.80 62.34 12.98
N GLN A 157 -9.12 62.32 13.21
CA GLN A 157 -9.82 63.33 14.02
C GLN A 157 -11.08 62.73 14.70
N SER A 158 -11.00 62.70 16.03
CA SER A 158 -12.00 62.88 17.12
C SER A 158 -13.20 63.80 16.82
N ILE A 159 -14.37 63.90 17.51
CA ILE A 159 -15.01 63.45 18.78
C ILE A 159 -16.49 63.95 18.73
N SER A 160 -17.47 63.28 19.39
CA SER A 160 -18.54 63.85 20.28
C SER A 160 -19.68 62.82 20.48
N GLN A 161 -19.87 62.23 21.67
CA GLN A 161 -20.61 62.65 22.89
C GLN A 161 -22.14 62.34 22.90
N GLN A 162 -22.53 61.67 24.00
CA GLN A 162 -23.82 61.13 24.51
C GLN A 162 -24.90 62.21 24.86
N PRO A 163 -26.14 61.95 25.42
CA PRO A 163 -26.61 60.86 26.31
C PRO A 163 -28.10 60.37 26.23
N ALA A 164 -28.45 59.44 27.14
CA ALA A 164 -29.74 58.71 27.41
C ALA A 164 -30.89 59.61 28.00
N PRO A 165 -32.11 59.17 28.48
CA PRO A 165 -32.43 57.95 29.29
C PRO A 165 -33.89 57.34 29.26
N ASN A 166 -34.11 56.31 30.13
CA ASN A 166 -35.37 55.87 30.83
C ASN A 166 -36.47 55.09 30.05
N SER A 167 -37.29 54.16 30.59
CA SER A 167 -37.58 53.64 31.96
C SER A 167 -38.54 52.41 31.92
N ASN A 168 -38.49 51.57 32.98
CA ASN A 168 -39.57 50.87 33.73
C ASN A 168 -40.53 49.81 33.11
N SER A 169 -40.47 48.60 33.73
CA SER A 169 -41.53 47.82 34.41
C SER A 169 -42.90 47.57 33.74
N ALA A 170 -43.29 46.29 33.58
CA ALA A 170 -44.30 45.64 34.44
C ALA A 170 -44.68 44.23 33.95
N HIS A 171 -45.08 43.42 34.93
CA HIS A 171 -45.34 41.99 34.97
C HIS A 171 -46.84 41.72 34.97
N VAL A 172 -47.38 40.77 34.18
CA VAL A 172 -48.68 40.09 34.45
C VAL A 172 -48.71 38.70 33.79
N SER A 173 -48.99 37.66 34.58
CA SER A 173 -49.55 36.33 34.20
C SER A 173 -50.99 36.25 34.78
N PRO A 174 -51.79 35.15 34.86
CA PRO A 174 -51.56 33.71 34.56
C PRO A 174 -52.82 32.90 34.06
N ARG A 175 -52.68 31.56 33.85
CA ARG A 175 -53.58 30.41 34.21
C ARG A 175 -53.26 29.16 33.34
N ASN A 176 -52.88 27.99 33.89
CA ASN A 176 -53.65 26.85 34.45
C ASN A 176 -54.64 26.18 33.45
N SER A 177 -54.83 24.86 33.26
CA SER A 177 -54.36 23.57 33.82
C SER A 177 -54.98 22.40 32.98
N GLN A 178 -54.52 21.16 33.21
CA GLN A 178 -55.26 19.86 33.22
C GLN A 178 -54.90 18.74 32.19
N ASN A 179 -54.71 17.54 32.76
CA ASN A 179 -54.64 16.20 32.15
C ASN A 179 -56.04 15.57 32.03
N VAL A 180 -56.30 14.75 30.99
CA VAL A 180 -57.31 13.66 31.01
C VAL A 180 -56.87 12.49 30.11
N THR A 181 -57.04 11.26 30.60
CA THR A 181 -56.87 9.95 29.93
C THR A 181 -58.24 9.40 29.51
N VAL A 182 -58.42 8.91 28.27
CA VAL A 182 -59.47 7.90 27.92
C VAL A 182 -59.00 7.00 26.76
N SER A 183 -59.21 5.69 26.94
CA SER A 183 -58.98 4.53 26.08
C SER A 183 -60.15 4.21 25.12
N GLN A 184 -59.86 3.62 23.95
CA GLN A 184 -60.73 2.67 23.19
C GLN A 184 -59.93 1.97 22.04
N GLN A 185 -60.04 0.63 21.92
CA GLN A 185 -59.55 -0.26 20.83
C GLN A 185 -60.74 -0.73 19.94
N PRO A 186 -60.64 -1.58 18.86
CA PRO A 186 -59.52 -2.14 18.06
C PRO A 186 -59.70 -2.06 16.50
N ILE A 187 -58.72 -2.56 15.71
CA ILE A 187 -58.83 -3.50 14.53
C ILE A 187 -57.66 -3.33 13.51
N SER A 188 -56.75 -4.33 13.54
CA SER A 188 -55.98 -5.07 12.51
C SER A 188 -55.37 -4.41 11.23
N ASN A 189 -54.04 -4.58 11.04
CA ASN A 189 -53.47 -5.60 10.11
C ASN A 189 -51.91 -5.54 10.04
N ASP A 190 -51.31 -6.64 10.48
CA ASP A 190 -50.08 -7.33 10.04
C ASP A 190 -48.85 -6.59 9.45
N VAL A 191 -47.75 -6.63 10.20
CA VAL A 191 -46.40 -6.91 9.68
C VAL A 191 -45.68 -7.85 10.66
N PRO A 192 -45.30 -9.08 10.28
CA PRO A 192 -44.48 -9.94 11.12
C PRO A 192 -43.00 -9.57 11.00
N THR A 193 -42.37 -9.29 12.14
CA THR A 193 -40.92 -9.39 12.33
C THR A 193 -40.58 -10.84 12.68
N PRO A 194 -39.51 -11.42 12.11
CA PRO A 194 -38.75 -12.46 12.84
C PRO A 194 -37.27 -12.06 12.92
N GLN A 195 -36.79 -11.74 14.11
CA GLN A 195 -36.04 -12.64 14.99
C GLN A 195 -34.69 -13.09 14.42
N THR A 196 -33.64 -12.45 14.93
CA THR A 196 -32.23 -12.78 14.76
C THR A 196 -31.93 -14.15 15.36
N ASN A 197 -31.90 -15.18 14.51
CA ASN A 197 -31.28 -16.45 14.84
C ASN A 197 -29.78 -16.37 14.58
N LYS A 198 -28.99 -16.53 15.64
CA LYS A 198 -27.56 -16.84 15.59
C LYS A 198 -27.40 -18.15 14.82
N ILE A 199 -26.85 -18.10 13.60
CA ILE A 199 -26.41 -19.32 12.91
C ILE A 199 -24.92 -19.48 13.15
N ASN A 200 -24.62 -20.51 13.93
CA ASN A 200 -23.30 -21.09 14.14
C ASN A 200 -22.87 -21.76 12.83
N TYR A 201 -21.85 -21.22 12.16
CA TYR A 201 -21.21 -21.90 11.04
C TYR A 201 -19.85 -22.43 11.49
N GLN A 202 -19.85 -23.65 12.03
CA GLN A 202 -18.68 -24.50 11.93
C GLN A 202 -18.84 -25.46 10.74
N SER A 203 -17.80 -25.40 9.89
CA SER A 203 -17.34 -26.40 8.93
C SER A 203 -18.27 -26.80 7.78
N GLN A 204 -17.92 -26.36 6.56
CA GLN A 204 -17.86 -27.24 5.39
C GLN A 204 -16.90 -26.68 4.32
N ILE A 205 -16.32 -27.61 3.58
CA ILE A 205 -15.00 -27.57 2.93
C ILE A 205 -15.15 -27.10 1.48
N TYR A 206 -14.44 -26.03 1.11
CA TYR A 206 -14.04 -25.75 -0.28
C TYR A 206 -12.54 -25.49 -0.27
N THR A 207 -11.79 -26.36 -0.93
CA THR A 207 -10.34 -26.24 -1.12
C THR A 207 -10.07 -25.16 -2.17
N THR A 208 -10.26 -23.90 -1.80
CA THR A 208 -9.60 -22.76 -2.44
C THR A 208 -8.13 -22.82 -2.07
N CYS A 209 -7.20 -22.60 -2.98
CA CYS A 209 -5.77 -22.49 -2.64
C CYS A 209 -5.58 -21.30 -1.69
N LYS A 210 -5.71 -21.54 -0.38
CA LYS A 210 -5.41 -20.57 0.67
C LYS A 210 -3.90 -20.48 0.70
N ILE A 211 -3.34 -19.30 0.47
CA ILE A 211 -1.92 -19.07 0.69
C ILE A 211 -1.62 -19.53 2.14
N PRO A 212 -0.68 -20.47 2.36
CA PRO A 212 -0.52 -21.13 3.66
C PRO A 212 -0.13 -20.14 4.76
N VAL A 213 -1.04 -19.85 5.69
CA VAL A 213 -0.78 -19.05 6.89
C VAL A 213 -0.20 -19.97 7.97
N GLY A 214 0.86 -19.53 8.65
CA GLY A 214 1.51 -20.32 9.69
C GLY A 214 3.03 -20.25 9.62
N PRO A 215 3.71 -21.12 10.38
CA PRO A 215 5.17 -21.19 10.41
C PRO A 215 5.76 -21.44 9.01
N ILE A 216 6.92 -20.83 8.77
CA ILE A 216 7.72 -21.04 7.58
C ILE A 216 8.98 -21.77 8.00
N GLU A 217 9.19 -22.95 7.42
CA GLU A 217 10.50 -23.61 7.49
C GLU A 217 11.50 -22.81 6.68
N TYR A 218 12.72 -22.72 7.21
CA TYR A 218 13.78 -21.94 6.60
C TYR A 218 15.11 -22.66 6.62
N THR A 219 15.96 -22.28 5.67
CA THR A 219 17.34 -22.75 5.58
C THR A 219 18.27 -21.55 5.63
N PRO A 220 19.25 -21.51 6.54
CA PRO A 220 20.28 -20.48 6.55
C PRO A 220 21.31 -20.74 5.44
N GLU A 221 21.56 -19.76 4.59
CA GLU A 221 22.67 -19.74 3.64
C GLU A 221 23.83 -18.98 4.29
N ILE A 222 24.85 -19.75 4.69
CA ILE A 222 26.06 -19.28 5.38
C ILE A 222 27.25 -19.54 4.46
N SER A 223 27.95 -18.47 4.05
CA SER A 223 29.04 -18.56 3.07
C SER A 223 30.20 -19.46 3.53
N ASN A 224 30.42 -19.56 4.84
CA ASN A 224 31.35 -20.50 5.46
C ASN A 224 30.74 -21.04 6.77
N THR A 225 30.36 -22.32 6.78
CA THR A 225 29.69 -22.93 7.93
C THR A 225 30.60 -23.12 9.15
N GLU A 226 31.92 -23.01 8.99
CA GLU A 226 32.86 -23.05 10.12
C GLU A 226 32.87 -21.75 10.94
N ASP A 227 32.36 -20.64 10.39
CA ASP A 227 32.33 -19.35 11.08
C ASP A 227 31.18 -19.24 12.09
N VAL A 228 30.12 -20.05 11.95
CA VAL A 228 28.88 -19.94 12.72
C VAL A 228 28.50 -21.27 13.35
N LEU A 229 28.40 -21.29 14.68
CA LEU A 229 27.77 -22.39 15.40
C LEU A 229 26.25 -22.23 15.36
N VAL A 230 25.56 -23.23 14.81
CA VAL A 230 24.10 -23.26 14.71
C VAL A 230 23.54 -24.29 15.69
N ASN A 231 22.75 -23.84 16.66
CA ASN A 231 22.03 -24.67 17.62
C ASN A 231 20.53 -24.39 17.49
N ASP A 232 19.81 -25.29 16.83
CA ASP A 232 18.41 -25.11 16.42
C ASP A 232 18.21 -23.79 15.66
N ASN A 233 17.52 -22.82 16.28
CA ASN A 233 17.25 -21.51 15.69
C ASN A 233 18.24 -20.43 16.17
N THR A 234 19.30 -20.82 16.87
CA THR A 234 20.29 -19.91 17.46
C THR A 234 21.59 -19.97 16.68
N PHE A 235 22.11 -18.80 16.31
CA PHE A 235 23.29 -18.62 15.49
C PHE A 235 24.32 -17.82 16.27
N GLN A 236 25.50 -18.38 16.49
CA GLN A 236 26.60 -17.72 17.18
C GLN A 236 27.81 -17.64 16.26
N LEU A 237 28.36 -16.44 16.09
CA LEU A 237 29.63 -16.25 15.41
C LEU A 237 30.77 -16.72 16.31
N ILE A 238 31.54 -17.69 15.83
CA ILE A 238 32.66 -18.32 16.56
C ILE A 238 34.02 -18.01 15.94
N SER A 239 34.04 -17.24 14.86
CA SER A 239 35.27 -16.81 14.18
C SER A 239 35.43 -15.28 14.18
N THR A 240 36.54 -14.82 13.62
CA THR A 240 36.81 -13.39 13.41
C THR A 240 36.28 -12.86 12.08
N ASN A 241 35.77 -13.74 11.20
CA ASN A 241 35.18 -13.33 9.94
C ASN A 241 33.76 -12.84 10.21
N LEU A 242 33.44 -11.63 9.74
CA LEU A 242 32.06 -11.19 9.79
C LEU A 242 31.21 -12.11 8.90
N THR A 243 29.97 -12.39 9.29
CA THR A 243 29.10 -13.31 8.55
C THR A 243 27.72 -12.70 8.36
N THR A 244 27.27 -12.65 7.11
CA THR A 244 25.90 -12.30 6.74
C THR A 244 25.16 -13.55 6.33
N ILE A 245 24.12 -13.91 7.07
CA ILE A 245 23.32 -15.12 6.86
C ILE A 245 22.06 -14.74 6.10
N LEU A 246 21.83 -15.37 4.96
CA LEU A 246 20.59 -15.28 4.19
C LEU A 246 19.63 -16.38 4.63
N PHE A 247 18.32 -16.13 4.56
CA PHE A 247 17.31 -17.12 4.93
C PHE A 247 16.41 -17.44 3.74
N ASP A 248 16.47 -18.69 3.31
CA ASP A 248 15.52 -19.26 2.36
C ASP A 248 14.24 -19.70 3.07
N PRO A 249 13.06 -19.67 2.43
CA PRO A 249 12.86 -19.44 1.00
C PRO A 249 12.89 -17.96 0.59
N ILE A 250 13.15 -17.73 -0.70
CA ILE A 250 12.83 -16.44 -1.35
C ILE A 250 11.35 -16.15 -1.17
N LEU A 251 11.05 -14.98 -0.61
CA LEU A 251 9.69 -14.58 -0.25
C LEU A 251 9.04 -13.85 -1.42
N LYS A 252 7.89 -14.38 -1.84
CA LYS A 252 7.04 -13.84 -2.90
C LYS A 252 5.60 -13.90 -2.45
N ASN A 253 4.82 -12.86 -2.77
CA ASN A 253 3.37 -12.74 -2.60
C ASN A 253 2.87 -13.08 -1.18
N GLY A 254 2.46 -12.09 -0.40
CA GLY A 254 1.81 -12.26 0.92
C GLY A 254 2.54 -11.54 2.05
N ILE A 255 2.12 -11.79 3.30
CA ILE A 255 2.65 -11.06 4.46
C ILE A 255 3.45 -12.01 5.33
N PHE A 256 4.69 -11.65 5.60
CA PHE A 256 5.67 -12.46 6.31
C PHE A 256 6.17 -11.73 7.53
N ARG A 257 6.50 -12.48 8.57
CA ARG A 257 7.03 -11.91 9.80
C ARG A 257 8.17 -12.78 10.32
N LEU A 258 9.34 -12.16 10.46
CA LEU A 258 10.52 -12.74 11.09
C LEU A 258 10.76 -12.04 12.43
N GLU A 259 10.82 -12.79 13.53
CA GLU A 259 11.10 -12.31 14.87
C GLU A 259 12.45 -12.86 15.36
N ILE A 260 13.38 -11.95 15.62
CA ILE A 260 14.76 -12.20 16.02
C ILE A 260 14.95 -11.72 17.45
N ILE A 261 15.66 -12.50 18.27
CA ILE A 261 16.14 -12.10 19.58
C ILE A 261 17.62 -11.81 19.44
N ASN A 262 18.04 -10.59 19.78
CA ASN A 262 19.45 -10.27 19.97
C ASN A 262 19.90 -10.89 21.30
N GLU A 263 20.48 -12.08 21.25
CA GLU A 263 21.05 -12.74 22.45
C GLU A 263 22.31 -11.99 22.90
N MET A 264 23.17 -11.60 21.95
CA MET A 264 24.38 -10.83 22.22
C MET A 264 24.89 -10.10 20.98
N LYS A 265 25.12 -8.78 21.08
CA LYS A 265 25.86 -7.97 20.09
C LYS A 265 25.41 -8.14 18.61
N LEU A 266 24.13 -8.44 18.36
CA LEU A 266 23.61 -8.50 17.00
C LEU A 266 23.84 -7.16 16.28
N GLN A 267 24.48 -7.21 15.11
CA GLN A 267 24.89 -6.01 14.38
C GLN A 267 23.73 -5.43 13.57
N ASP A 268 23.30 -6.13 12.52
CA ASP A 268 22.33 -5.61 11.56
C ASP A 268 21.35 -6.71 11.12
N VAL A 269 20.15 -6.31 10.73
CA VAL A 269 19.11 -7.16 10.13
C VAL A 269 18.50 -6.46 8.94
N GLY A 270 17.93 -7.19 7.99
CA GLY A 270 17.32 -6.54 6.84
C GLY A 270 16.70 -7.46 5.80
N ILE A 271 16.46 -6.87 4.63
CA ILE A 271 16.07 -7.60 3.42
C ILE A 271 17.02 -7.27 2.27
N CYS A 272 17.06 -8.15 1.28
CA CYS A 272 17.73 -7.93 0.00
C CYS A 272 16.92 -8.51 -1.15
N GLU A 273 17.18 -8.04 -2.37
CA GLU A 273 16.69 -8.71 -3.59
C GLU A 273 17.16 -10.17 -3.66
N ASP A 274 16.40 -11.01 -4.36
CA ASP A 274 16.70 -12.45 -4.51
C ASP A 274 18.02 -12.74 -5.24
N SER A 275 18.49 -11.81 -6.07
CA SER A 275 19.77 -11.92 -6.78
C SER A 275 21.01 -11.74 -5.89
N ILE A 276 20.84 -11.25 -4.66
CA ILE A 276 21.95 -10.94 -3.75
C ILE A 276 22.48 -12.20 -3.09
N HIS A 277 23.80 -12.33 -3.10
CA HIS A 277 24.56 -13.37 -2.39
C HIS A 277 25.70 -12.69 -1.65
N PHE A 278 26.11 -13.26 -0.51
CA PHE A 278 27.23 -12.76 0.28
C PHE A 278 28.39 -13.74 0.21
N ASP A 279 29.57 -13.26 -0.14
CA ASP A 279 30.80 -14.02 -0.09
C ASP A 279 31.32 -14.13 1.36
N VAL A 280 32.32 -15.00 1.58
CA VAL A 280 32.97 -15.14 2.89
C VAL A 280 33.53 -13.80 3.35
N ASN A 281 33.25 -13.41 4.60
CA ASN A 281 33.69 -12.14 5.20
C ASN A 281 33.19 -10.88 4.44
N GLU A 282 32.08 -10.99 3.70
CA GLU A 282 31.51 -9.87 2.97
C GLU A 282 30.49 -9.09 3.82
N SER A 283 30.79 -7.82 4.06
CA SER A 283 29.89 -6.93 4.80
C SER A 283 28.67 -6.51 3.98
N PRO A 284 27.47 -6.41 4.59
CA PRO A 284 26.28 -6.03 3.85
C PRO A 284 26.34 -4.59 3.32
N TRP A 285 27.23 -3.74 3.85
CA TRP A 285 27.47 -2.36 3.42
C TRP A 285 28.53 -2.17 2.32
N LEU A 286 29.00 -3.25 1.66
CA LEU A 286 30.10 -3.16 0.69
C LEU A 286 29.65 -2.89 -0.76
N LYS A 287 28.77 -3.74 -1.31
CA LYS A 287 28.33 -3.72 -2.71
C LYS A 287 26.80 -3.78 -2.80
N ASP A 288 26.20 -3.47 -3.96
CA ASP A 288 24.75 -3.60 -4.21
C ASP A 288 23.84 -2.96 -3.13
N MET A 289 24.23 -1.79 -2.63
CA MET A 289 23.53 -1.09 -1.56
C MET A 289 22.12 -0.63 -1.95
N ASP A 290 21.90 -0.43 -3.24
CA ASP A 290 20.63 -0.13 -3.88
C ASP A 290 19.67 -1.32 -3.91
N LYS A 291 20.13 -2.54 -3.60
CA LYS A 291 19.33 -3.77 -3.58
C LYS A 291 19.05 -4.28 -2.17
N LYS A 292 19.40 -3.51 -1.14
CA LYS A 292 19.37 -3.91 0.28
C LYS A 292 18.73 -2.85 1.16
N VAL A 293 18.03 -3.29 2.20
CA VAL A 293 17.62 -2.44 3.32
C VAL A 293 18.29 -2.97 4.57
N GLN A 294 18.91 -2.08 5.33
CA GLN A 294 19.62 -2.40 6.57
C GLN A 294 18.94 -1.71 7.75
N TYR A 295 18.74 -2.44 8.84
CA TYR A 295 18.37 -1.89 10.14
C TYR A 295 19.48 -2.19 11.14
N HIS A 296 20.16 -1.13 11.57
CA HIS A 296 21.34 -1.21 12.42
C HIS A 296 20.98 -1.29 13.89
N PHE A 297 21.82 -1.96 14.70
CA PHE A 297 21.66 -2.06 16.16
C PHE A 297 21.42 -0.71 16.86
N ASN A 298 21.94 0.37 16.29
CA ASN A 298 21.81 1.74 16.78
C ASN A 298 20.50 2.44 16.38
N GLY A 299 19.56 1.74 15.74
CA GLY A 299 18.26 2.27 15.34
C GLY A 299 18.26 3.03 14.00
N THR A 300 19.36 3.01 13.24
CA THR A 300 19.45 3.65 11.93
C THR A 300 18.96 2.71 10.84
N LEU A 301 18.18 3.21 9.89
CA LEU A 301 17.88 2.52 8.64
C LEU A 301 18.83 3.00 7.54
N SER A 302 19.34 2.09 6.72
CA SER A 302 20.18 2.44 5.56
C SER A 302 19.69 1.76 4.28
N HIS A 303 19.84 2.47 3.17
CA HIS A 303 19.57 2.01 1.82
C HIS A 303 20.37 2.90 0.86
N LYS A 304 21.04 2.31 -0.14
CA LYS A 304 22.04 3.01 -0.95
C LYS A 304 23.09 3.65 -0.03
N ASP A 305 23.40 4.92 -0.25
CA ASP A 305 24.34 5.70 0.54
C ASP A 305 23.65 6.54 1.64
N ASP A 306 22.33 6.39 1.80
CA ASP A 306 21.55 7.22 2.71
C ASP A 306 21.24 6.51 4.04
N GLN A 307 21.13 7.31 5.10
CA GLN A 307 20.85 6.84 6.45
C GLN A 307 19.74 7.66 7.12
N ILE A 308 18.78 6.97 7.72
CA ILE A 308 17.66 7.57 8.44
C ILE A 308 17.68 7.15 9.91
N LYS A 309 17.70 8.15 10.78
CA LYS A 309 17.62 7.97 12.24
C LYS A 309 16.18 8.10 12.73
N GLY A 310 15.94 7.64 13.95
CA GLY A 310 14.67 7.85 14.67
C GLY A 310 13.91 6.58 15.00
N ASN A 311 14.37 5.41 14.54
CA ASN A 311 13.92 4.14 15.09
C ASN A 311 14.69 3.80 16.37
N ALA A 312 14.11 2.91 17.17
CA ALA A 312 14.68 2.45 18.43
C ALA A 312 15.90 1.56 18.20
N LYS A 313 16.87 1.63 19.12
CA LYS A 313 18.02 0.73 19.14
C LYS A 313 17.61 -0.67 19.57
N PHE A 314 18.38 -1.67 19.18
CA PHE A 314 18.28 -3.04 19.67
C PHE A 314 19.61 -3.60 20.18
N GLU A 315 20.52 -2.72 20.63
CA GLU A 315 21.86 -3.04 21.13
C GLU A 315 21.87 -3.86 22.44
N GLN A 316 20.76 -3.84 23.18
CA GLN A 316 20.63 -4.57 24.44
C GLN A 316 20.43 -6.07 24.20
N ASN A 317 21.05 -6.90 25.03
CA ASN A 317 20.79 -8.34 25.04
C ASN A 317 19.32 -8.62 25.36
N ASN A 318 18.81 -9.73 24.85
CA ASN A 318 17.41 -10.14 24.88
C ASN A 318 16.45 -9.10 24.27
N CYS A 319 16.95 -8.29 23.32
CA CYS A 319 16.09 -7.38 22.59
C CYS A 319 15.36 -8.13 21.47
N HIS A 320 14.02 -8.06 21.48
CA HIS A 320 13.19 -8.63 20.42
C HIS A 320 13.05 -7.64 19.27
N ILE A 321 13.38 -8.08 18.06
CA ILE A 321 13.22 -7.35 16.81
C ILE A 321 12.27 -8.13 15.92
N ALA A 322 11.35 -7.45 15.23
CA ALA A 322 10.57 -8.09 14.18
C ALA A 322 10.63 -7.30 12.88
N LEU A 323 10.74 -8.03 11.78
CA LEU A 323 10.60 -7.53 10.43
C LEU A 323 9.29 -8.07 9.88
N GLU A 324 8.36 -7.17 9.57
CA GLU A 324 7.11 -7.51 8.89
C GLU A 324 7.19 -7.04 7.45
N LEU A 325 7.18 -8.02 6.56
CA LEU A 325 7.30 -7.85 5.13
C LEU A 325 5.90 -8.03 4.52
N ASN A 326 5.36 -6.98 3.93
CA ASN A 326 4.11 -7.04 3.19
C ASN A 326 4.41 -7.04 1.70
N LEU A 327 4.18 -8.18 1.03
CA LEU A 327 4.25 -8.36 -0.42
C LEU A 327 2.88 -8.73 -1.00
N SER A 328 1.78 -8.37 -0.33
CA SER A 328 0.43 -8.76 -0.79
C SER A 328 -0.12 -7.86 -1.89
N ASN A 329 0.53 -6.73 -2.17
CA ASN A 329 0.13 -5.77 -3.20
C ASN A 329 1.38 -5.04 -3.67
N GLN A 330 1.80 -5.28 -4.92
CA GLN A 330 3.04 -4.76 -5.48
C GLN A 330 3.18 -3.23 -5.39
N GLN A 331 2.05 -2.50 -5.38
CA GLN A 331 2.04 -1.03 -5.24
C GLN A 331 2.15 -0.54 -3.78
N GLN A 332 2.07 -1.45 -2.81
CA GLN A 332 2.13 -1.17 -1.37
C GLN A 332 3.12 -2.08 -0.65
N ASN A 333 4.04 -2.71 -1.39
CA ASN A 333 5.04 -3.56 -0.79
C ASN A 333 5.80 -2.76 0.28
N SER A 334 5.92 -3.31 1.47
CA SER A 334 6.50 -2.59 2.59
C SER A 334 7.27 -3.49 3.54
N LEU A 335 8.26 -2.90 4.20
CA LEU A 335 9.02 -3.52 5.28
C LEU A 335 8.88 -2.66 6.53
N THR A 336 8.26 -3.23 7.55
CA THR A 336 8.01 -2.58 8.83
C THR A 336 8.82 -3.22 9.93
N PHE A 337 9.43 -2.40 10.78
CA PHE A 337 10.24 -2.87 11.89
C PHE A 337 9.49 -2.74 13.21
N PHE A 338 9.76 -3.67 14.13
CA PHE A 338 9.30 -3.61 15.51
C PHE A 338 10.48 -3.85 16.44
N VAL A 339 10.53 -3.10 17.55
CA VAL A 339 11.49 -3.31 18.63
C VAL A 339 10.72 -3.45 19.92
N GLN A 340 10.92 -4.55 20.65
CA GLN A 340 10.16 -4.91 21.85
C GLN A 340 8.64 -4.85 21.61
N GLY A 341 8.21 -5.38 20.47
CA GLY A 341 6.80 -5.39 20.03
C GLY A 341 6.23 -4.03 19.61
N LYS A 342 6.99 -2.93 19.69
CA LYS A 342 6.55 -1.59 19.28
C LYS A 342 6.91 -1.34 17.83
N GLU A 343 5.93 -0.98 17.01
CA GLU A 343 6.14 -0.55 15.62
C GLU A 343 7.04 0.69 15.57
N GLN A 344 7.96 0.71 14.62
CA GLN A 344 8.92 1.79 14.45
C GLN A 344 8.39 2.89 13.51
N PRO A 345 8.75 4.17 13.76
CA PRO A 345 8.20 5.29 13.01
C PRO A 345 8.69 5.33 11.56
N ASN A 346 9.92 4.88 11.27
CA ASN A 346 10.43 4.79 9.91
C ASN A 346 10.33 3.36 9.40
N TYR A 347 9.76 3.20 8.20
CA TYR A 347 9.57 1.92 7.52
C TYR A 347 9.81 2.11 6.01
N ILE A 348 9.93 1.02 5.26
CA ILE A 348 10.24 1.09 3.82
C ILE A 348 9.00 0.77 3.00
N ILE A 349 8.81 1.49 1.90
CA ILE A 349 7.74 1.28 0.91
C ILE A 349 8.34 1.03 -0.47
N ASN A 350 7.53 0.46 -1.36
CA ASN A 350 7.89 0.11 -2.74
C ASN A 350 9.08 -0.85 -2.82
N ILE A 351 9.22 -1.75 -1.85
CA ILE A 351 10.26 -2.79 -1.88
C ILE A 351 10.01 -3.80 -3.02
N PRO A 352 11.04 -4.51 -3.50
CA PRO A 352 10.92 -5.48 -4.59
C PRO A 352 9.90 -6.60 -4.31
N ASN A 353 9.33 -7.17 -5.38
CA ASN A 353 8.32 -8.24 -5.31
C ASN A 353 8.87 -9.59 -4.82
N SER A 354 10.20 -9.72 -4.76
CA SER A 354 10.92 -10.95 -4.42
C SER A 354 12.14 -10.56 -3.57
N VAL A 355 12.15 -11.01 -2.31
CA VAL A 355 13.21 -10.64 -1.36
C VAL A 355 13.56 -11.81 -0.43
N ARG A 356 14.73 -11.72 0.19
CA ARG A 356 15.16 -12.60 1.30
C ARG A 356 15.40 -11.78 2.56
N PHE A 357 15.18 -12.39 3.71
CA PHE A 357 15.67 -11.84 4.98
C PHE A 357 17.17 -12.16 5.12
N TRP A 358 17.90 -11.26 5.77
CA TRP A 358 19.28 -11.52 6.18
C TRP A 358 19.57 -10.97 7.57
N VAL A 359 20.59 -11.54 8.21
CA VAL A 359 21.09 -11.15 9.52
C VAL A 359 22.62 -11.13 9.49
N CYS A 360 23.24 -10.08 10.04
CA CYS A 360 24.70 -9.91 10.04
C CYS A 360 25.27 -9.99 11.46
N LEU A 361 26.35 -10.77 11.60
CA LEU A 361 27.16 -10.92 12.80
C LEU A 361 28.57 -10.42 12.52
N VAL A 362 29.11 -9.57 13.40
CA VAL A 362 30.42 -8.92 13.20
C VAL A 362 31.41 -9.23 14.31
N TYR A 363 30.98 -9.15 15.56
CA TYR A 363 31.88 -9.36 16.69
C TYR A 363 31.91 -10.84 17.08
N ASN A 364 33.08 -11.35 17.47
CA ASN A 364 33.16 -12.68 18.05
C ASN A 364 32.17 -12.82 19.23
N ASP A 365 31.55 -13.98 19.34
CA ASP A 365 30.45 -14.31 20.27
C ASP A 365 29.13 -13.56 20.02
N SER A 366 29.00 -12.81 18.92
CA SER A 366 27.70 -12.23 18.55
C SER A 366 26.72 -13.35 18.25
N GLN A 367 25.51 -13.23 18.76
CA GLN A 367 24.52 -14.29 18.77
C GLN A 367 23.11 -13.74 18.58
N PHE A 368 22.30 -14.47 17.82
CA PHE A 368 20.87 -14.22 17.73
C PHE A 368 20.08 -15.52 17.64
N THR A 369 18.79 -15.43 17.95
CA THR A 369 17.84 -16.54 17.82
C THR A 369 16.65 -16.11 16.95
N ILE A 370 16.27 -16.94 15.99
CA ILE A 370 14.99 -16.79 15.30
C ILE A 370 13.91 -17.42 16.18
N SER A 371 13.15 -16.55 16.85
CA SER A 371 12.04 -16.97 17.71
C SER A 371 10.78 -17.31 16.91
N LYS A 372 10.62 -16.68 15.73
CA LYS A 372 9.46 -16.90 14.87
C LYS A 372 9.76 -16.57 13.43
N PHE A 373 9.34 -17.42 12.50
CA PHE A 373 9.22 -17.09 11.10
C PHE A 373 7.89 -17.64 10.59
N GLU A 374 7.00 -16.75 10.16
CA GLU A 374 5.64 -17.12 9.75
C GLU A 374 5.13 -16.29 8.59
N ARG A 375 4.19 -16.88 7.84
CA ARG A 375 3.25 -16.13 7.02
C ARG A 375 2.05 -15.76 7.88
N ILE A 376 1.68 -14.49 7.90
CA ILE A 376 0.50 -14.00 8.61
C ILE A 376 -0.61 -13.62 7.62
N GLN A 377 -1.86 -13.70 8.09
CA GLN A 377 -3.02 -13.42 7.25
C GLN A 377 -3.25 -11.91 7.06
N TYR A 378 -2.93 -11.11 8.07
CA TYR A 378 -3.16 -9.67 8.10
C TYR A 378 -1.94 -8.95 8.67
N PRO A 379 -1.59 -7.74 8.17
CA PRO A 379 -0.48 -6.97 8.72
C PRO A 379 -0.73 -6.64 10.19
N LYS A 380 0.30 -6.74 11.02
CA LYS A 380 0.26 -6.17 12.38
C LYS A 380 0.65 -4.70 12.38
N ALA A 381 1.39 -4.26 11.37
CA ALA A 381 1.73 -2.86 11.13
C ALA A 381 0.46 -2.03 10.92
N LYS A 382 0.40 -0.88 11.58
CA LYS A 382 -0.73 0.05 11.55
C LYS A 382 -0.37 1.39 10.95
N HIS A 383 0.91 1.75 10.97
CA HIS A 383 1.43 3.04 10.48
C HIS A 383 0.66 4.24 11.06
N PRO A 384 0.70 4.44 12.39
CA PRO A 384 -0.01 5.54 13.03
C PRO A 384 0.48 6.91 12.54
N ASN A 385 -0.31 7.95 12.82
CA ASN A 385 0.07 9.33 12.50
C ASN A 385 1.47 9.67 13.03
N GLY A 386 2.35 10.13 12.14
CA GLY A 386 3.75 10.42 12.43
C GLY A 386 4.73 9.36 11.92
N SER A 387 4.24 8.17 11.52
CA SER A 387 5.07 7.21 10.78
C SER A 387 5.42 7.74 9.39
N ARG A 388 6.59 7.35 8.89
CA ARG A 388 7.14 7.78 7.60
C ARG A 388 7.64 6.58 6.81
N GLY A 389 7.05 6.38 5.63
CA GLY A 389 7.51 5.44 4.62
C GLY A 389 8.62 6.05 3.79
N TRP A 390 9.72 5.32 3.62
CA TRP A 390 10.85 5.68 2.78
C TRP A 390 10.89 4.79 1.54
N GLU A 391 11.01 5.40 0.38
CA GLU A 391 10.89 4.69 -0.90
C GLU A 391 12.18 3.94 -1.23
N PHE A 392 12.07 2.63 -1.44
CA PHE A 392 13.16 1.80 -1.95
C PHE A 392 13.59 2.28 -3.35
N GLY A 393 14.88 2.20 -3.64
CA GLY A 393 15.53 2.68 -4.86
C GLY A 393 15.78 4.20 -4.90
N SER A 394 15.11 4.98 -4.04
CA SER A 394 15.19 6.43 -4.00
C SER A 394 16.26 6.95 -3.03
N GLU A 395 16.73 8.18 -3.26
CA GLU A 395 17.61 8.89 -2.30
C GLU A 395 16.80 9.34 -1.07
N TRP A 396 17.25 8.99 0.13
CA TRP A 396 16.65 9.40 1.40
C TRP A 396 17.33 10.65 1.94
N LYS A 397 17.18 11.77 1.24
CA LYS A 397 17.69 13.05 1.74
C LYS A 397 16.99 13.41 3.05
N LEU A 398 17.79 13.56 4.11
CA LEU A 398 17.37 14.30 5.29
C LEU A 398 16.98 15.70 4.81
N ILE A 399 15.70 16.06 4.94
CA ILE A 399 15.30 17.46 4.87
C ILE A 399 15.84 18.12 6.15
N GLU A 400 17.13 18.42 6.16
CA GLU A 400 17.70 19.26 7.19
C GLU A 400 17.15 20.68 7.01
N LYS A 401 16.26 21.06 7.94
CA LYS A 401 15.92 22.44 8.33
C LYS A 401 15.05 23.26 7.37
N ASP A 402 13.75 22.94 7.34
CA ASP A 402 12.71 24.00 7.27
C ASP A 402 12.28 24.47 8.69
N SER A 403 12.84 23.86 9.75
CA SER A 403 12.52 24.17 11.15
C SER A 403 13.42 25.23 11.77
N ARG A 404 14.69 25.37 11.33
CA ARG A 404 15.59 26.42 11.87
C ARG A 404 15.27 27.81 11.31
N GLN A 405 14.92 27.92 10.02
CA GLN A 405 14.53 29.22 9.45
C GLN A 405 13.22 29.74 10.03
N LYS A 406 12.26 28.86 10.37
CA LYS A 406 11.01 29.27 11.03
C LYS A 406 11.19 29.68 12.50
N ILE A 407 12.13 29.07 13.22
CA ILE A 407 12.42 29.45 14.62
C ILE A 407 13.29 30.72 14.67
N GLU A 408 14.27 30.88 13.77
CA GLU A 408 15.08 32.11 13.70
C GLU A 408 14.27 33.31 13.19
N ALA A 409 13.34 33.12 12.25
CA ALA A 409 12.43 34.18 11.79
C ALA A 409 11.35 34.55 12.84
N ALA A 410 11.01 33.65 13.76
CA ALA A 410 10.09 33.93 14.87
C ALA A 410 10.79 34.59 16.07
N LEU A 411 12.11 34.52 16.16
CA LEU A 411 12.92 35.16 17.21
C LEU A 411 13.48 36.53 16.78
N MET A 412 13.35 36.90 15.50
CA MET A 412 13.80 38.18 14.94
C MET A 412 12.66 39.15 14.56
N ASN A 413 11.40 38.83 14.86
CA ASN A 413 10.24 39.70 14.59
C ASN A 413 9.53 40.14 15.88
#